data_AF-A0AAN5C4I2-F1
#
_entry.id   AF-A0AAN5C4I2-F1
#
_cell.length_a   1.000
_cell.length_b   1.000
_cell.length_c   1.000
_cell.angle_alpha   90.00
_cell.angle_beta   90.00
_cell.angle_gamma   90.00
#
_symmetry.space_group_name_H-M   'P 1'
#
loop_
_entity.id
_entity.type
_entity.pdbx_description
1 polymer ?
#
loop_
_entity_poly.entity_id
_entity_poly.type
_entity_poly.pdbx_seq_one_letter_code
_entity_poly.pdbx_strand_id
1 'polypeptide(L)'
;MKVCMLSLEDPGKYSGCTIARHRILKQTSYETRAECRMLHKLGADVVGMSTVPEIVVARHCGIRVLALSLVTNCAVLSPVPRGDDRLLQGKGVEELDAILQEGKANHEEVLEAGRSAAMDMQVRVQMIPPIMVV
;
A
#
# COMPACT_ATOMS: atom_id res chain seq x y z
N MET A 1 -1.41 -3.25 7.38
CA MET A 1 -0.05 -2.75 7.06
C MET A 1 0.13 -2.74 5.53
N LYS A 2 0.38 -1.56 4.95
CA LYS A 2 0.88 -1.29 3.58
C LYS A 2 1.55 0.09 3.66
N VAL A 3 2.76 0.31 3.14
CA VAL A 3 3.40 1.65 3.04
C VAL A 3 4.65 1.56 2.14
N CYS A 4 5.35 2.65 1.80
CA CYS A 4 6.67 2.60 1.13
C CYS A 4 7.77 3.43 1.82
N MET A 5 9.03 2.97 1.67
CA MET A 5 10.26 3.60 2.18
C MET A 5 10.44 5.03 1.63
N LEU A 6 10.81 6.02 2.46
CA LEU A 6 12.00 6.87 2.18
C LEU A 6 12.46 7.89 3.26
N SER A 7 13.68 8.37 3.00
CA SER A 7 14.69 9.13 3.75
C SER A 7 14.36 10.59 4.14
N LEU A 8 15.05 11.05 5.20
CA LEU A 8 15.55 12.43 5.31
C LEU A 8 17.04 12.44 4.94
N GLU A 9 17.36 13.20 3.88
CA GLU A 9 18.66 13.81 3.55
C GLU A 9 19.95 13.13 4.05
N ASP A 10 20.38 12.03 3.40
CA ASP A 10 21.81 11.74 3.16
C ASP A 10 22.05 10.62 2.11
N PRO A 11 23.14 10.64 1.31
CA PRO A 11 23.34 9.74 0.17
C PRO A 11 24.07 8.44 0.53
N GLY A 12 23.38 7.52 1.23
CA GLY A 12 23.90 6.20 1.63
C GLY A 12 23.12 5.02 1.02
N LYS A 13 23.78 4.19 0.20
CA LYS A 13 23.23 3.03 -0.51
C LYS A 13 22.36 2.09 0.37
N TYR A 14 21.04 2.10 0.18
CA TYR A 14 20.14 0.99 0.55
C TYR A 14 19.62 0.30 -0.72
N SER A 15 20.40 -0.66 -1.24
CA SER A 15 20.06 -1.42 -2.45
C SER A 15 18.75 -2.20 -2.28
N GLY A 16 17.80 -1.98 -3.20
CA GLY A 16 16.50 -2.67 -3.22
C GLY A 16 15.30 -1.85 -2.72
N CYS A 17 15.50 -0.59 -2.28
CA CYS A 17 14.41 0.32 -1.93
C CYS A 17 14.11 1.32 -3.07
N THR A 18 12.84 1.61 -3.34
CA THR A 18 12.39 2.53 -4.41
C THR A 18 11.57 3.68 -3.82
N ILE A 19 11.69 4.88 -4.40
CA ILE A 19 10.89 6.06 -4.01
C ILE A 19 9.44 5.88 -4.45
N ALA A 20 8.51 6.10 -3.53
CA ALA A 20 7.08 5.99 -3.78
C ALA A 20 6.28 7.05 -3.02
N ARG A 21 5.32 7.67 -3.71
CA ARG A 21 4.36 8.61 -3.14
C ARG A 21 3.25 7.82 -2.44
N HIS A 22 3.23 7.92 -1.12
CA HIS A 22 2.24 7.26 -0.28
C HIS A 22 0.95 8.08 -0.16
N ARG A 23 -0.22 7.42 -0.17
CA ARG A 23 -1.52 8.05 0.14
C ARG A 23 -2.31 7.22 1.15
N ILE A 24 -3.05 7.90 2.01
CA ILE A 24 -3.93 7.27 3.00
C ILE A 24 -5.40 7.23 2.55
N LEU A 25 -6.09 6.13 2.83
CA LEU A 25 -7.55 6.02 2.80
C LEU A 25 -8.08 5.83 4.22
N LYS A 26 -9.15 6.56 4.58
CA LYS A 26 -9.74 6.60 5.93
C LYS A 26 -10.89 5.58 6.08
N GLN A 27 -10.67 4.33 5.69
CA GLN A 27 -11.68 3.27 5.73
C GLN A 27 -11.10 1.96 6.27
N THR A 28 -11.96 1.13 6.85
CA THR A 28 -11.61 -0.19 7.40
C THR A 28 -11.67 -1.31 6.36
N SER A 29 -12.28 -1.05 5.21
CA SER A 29 -12.29 -1.95 4.05
C SER A 29 -11.08 -1.69 3.16
N TYR A 30 -10.65 -2.72 2.42
CA TYR A 30 -9.67 -2.55 1.35
C TYR A 30 -10.19 -1.63 0.25
N GLU A 31 -9.25 -0.95 -0.42
CA GLU A 31 -9.52 -0.05 -1.52
C GLU A 31 -10.29 -0.71 -2.68
N THR A 32 -11.31 -0.03 -3.18
CA THR A 32 -12.06 -0.48 -4.36
C THR A 32 -11.24 -0.25 -5.63
N ARG A 33 -11.44 -1.08 -6.69
CA ARG A 33 -10.80 -0.86 -8.01
C ARG A 33 -10.97 0.57 -8.54
N ALA A 34 -12.07 1.25 -8.21
CA ALA A 34 -12.31 2.64 -8.57
C ALA A 34 -11.39 3.62 -7.83
N GLU A 35 -11.22 3.45 -6.52
CA GLU A 35 -10.28 4.23 -5.71
C GLU A 35 -8.83 3.95 -6.09
N CYS A 36 -8.47 2.69 -6.37
CA CYS A 36 -7.15 2.34 -6.90
C CYS A 36 -6.81 3.16 -8.16
N ARG A 37 -7.72 3.18 -9.14
CA ARG A 37 -7.58 4.00 -10.36
C ARG A 37 -7.52 5.49 -10.07
N MET A 38 -8.34 5.99 -9.15
CA MET A 38 -8.33 7.41 -8.76
C MET A 38 -6.98 7.80 -8.15
N LEU A 39 -6.52 7.05 -7.14
CA LEU A 39 -5.26 7.31 -6.45
C LEU A 39 -4.06 7.16 -7.39
N HIS A 40 -4.05 6.14 -8.24
CA HIS A 40 -3.01 5.95 -9.26
C HIS A 40 -2.95 7.12 -10.26
N LYS A 41 -4.11 7.61 -10.76
CA LYS A 41 -4.18 8.82 -11.61
C LYS A 41 -3.71 10.08 -10.89
N LEU A 42 -3.90 10.16 -9.58
CA LEU A 42 -3.37 11.22 -8.73
C LEU A 42 -1.88 11.00 -8.38
N GLY A 43 -1.23 9.96 -8.91
CA GLY A 43 0.18 9.65 -8.65
C GLY A 43 0.43 9.06 -7.26
N ALA A 44 -0.44 8.18 -6.78
CA ALA A 44 -0.10 7.27 -5.69
C ALA A 44 0.69 6.08 -6.24
N ASP A 45 1.83 5.81 -5.63
CA ASP A 45 2.65 4.63 -5.92
C ASP A 45 2.40 3.54 -4.85
N VAL A 46 2.04 3.93 -3.62
CA VAL A 46 1.54 3.04 -2.55
C VAL A 46 0.35 3.65 -1.82
N VAL A 47 -0.60 2.80 -1.40
CA VAL A 47 -1.79 3.18 -0.62
C VAL A 47 -1.77 2.46 0.73
N GLY A 48 -2.09 3.16 1.81
CA GLY A 48 -2.21 2.61 3.16
C GLY A 48 -3.44 3.14 3.91
N MET A 49 -3.66 2.62 5.12
CA MET A 49 -4.73 3.04 6.04
C MET A 49 -4.20 3.73 7.32
N SER A 50 -2.87 3.84 7.45
CA SER A 50 -2.16 4.29 8.64
C SER A 50 -1.00 5.20 8.24
N THR A 51 -0.13 5.54 9.20
CA THR A 51 1.21 6.10 8.99
C THR A 51 1.25 7.58 8.58
N VAL A 52 0.34 8.07 7.72
CA VAL A 52 0.29 9.50 7.37
C VAL A 52 -0.07 10.40 8.57
N PRO A 53 -1.11 10.11 9.39
CA PRO A 53 -1.42 10.92 10.57
C PRO A 53 -0.25 11.03 11.56
N GLU A 54 0.43 9.91 11.80
CA GLU A 54 1.57 9.78 12.70
C GLU A 54 2.77 10.60 12.20
N ILE A 55 3.08 10.53 10.89
CA ILE A 55 4.10 11.39 10.25
C ILE A 55 3.74 12.87 10.40
N VAL A 56 2.48 13.26 10.15
CA VAL A 56 2.05 14.66 10.23
C VAL A 56 2.23 15.21 11.64
N VAL A 57 1.85 14.46 12.68
CA VAL A 57 2.05 14.84 14.08
C VAL A 57 3.54 14.92 14.43
N ALA A 58 4.33 13.90 14.06
CA ALA A 58 5.77 13.88 14.34
C ALA A 58 6.50 15.06 13.66
N ARG A 59 6.17 15.38 12.39
CA ARG A 59 6.71 16.54 11.68
C ARG A 59 6.26 17.88 12.29
N HIS A 60 5.04 17.97 12.80
CA HIS A 60 4.57 19.15 13.54
C HIS A 60 5.39 19.37 14.83
N CYS A 61 5.79 18.29 15.50
CA CYS A 61 6.69 18.31 16.66
C CYS A 61 8.19 18.49 16.29
N GLY A 62 8.53 18.74 15.02
CA GLY A 62 9.92 18.90 14.56
C GLY A 62 10.73 17.60 14.47
N ILE A 63 10.12 16.44 14.67
CA ILE A 63 10.79 15.14 14.68
C ILE A 63 11.20 14.76 13.24
N ARG A 64 12.37 14.12 13.12
CA ARG A 64 12.84 13.50 11.87
C ARG A 64 12.20 12.13 11.74
N VAL A 65 11.52 11.85 10.63
CA VAL A 65 10.73 10.63 10.45
C VAL A 65 11.23 9.86 9.23
N LEU A 66 11.42 8.55 9.40
CA LEU A 66 11.60 7.59 8.32
C LEU A 66 10.36 6.69 8.27
N ALA A 67 9.63 6.71 7.16
CA ALA A 67 8.54 5.77 6.94
C ALA A 67 9.10 4.47 6.34
N LEU A 68 9.28 3.41 7.14
CA LEU A 68 9.66 2.05 6.67
C LEU A 68 8.46 1.18 6.35
N SER A 69 8.68 0.10 5.57
CA SER A 69 7.61 -0.35 4.69
C SER A 69 7.69 -1.71 4.01
N LEU A 70 6.49 -2.24 3.73
CA LEU A 70 6.24 -3.49 3.01
C LEU A 70 4.97 -3.38 2.14
N VAL A 71 5.08 -3.79 0.87
CA VAL A 71 3.95 -3.94 -0.05
C VAL A 71 3.56 -5.41 -0.10
N THR A 72 2.34 -5.72 0.35
CA THR A 72 1.83 -7.09 0.51
C THR A 72 0.88 -7.54 -0.61
N ASN A 73 0.38 -6.62 -1.43
CA ASN A 73 -0.58 -6.90 -2.51
C ASN A 73 -0.52 -5.78 -3.57
N CYS A 74 -0.66 -6.17 -4.84
CA CYS A 74 -0.77 -5.26 -5.98
C CYS A 74 -2.24 -4.86 -6.22
N ALA A 75 -2.52 -3.55 -6.22
CA ALA A 75 -3.86 -3.05 -6.46
C ALA A 75 -4.32 -3.29 -7.90
N VAL A 76 -5.48 -3.92 -8.09
CA VAL A 76 -6.04 -4.17 -9.42
C VAL A 76 -6.63 -2.88 -10.00
N LEU A 77 -6.08 -2.45 -11.13
CA LEU A 77 -6.51 -1.23 -11.83
C LEU A 77 -7.54 -1.49 -12.94
N SER A 78 -7.75 -2.74 -13.37
CA SER A 78 -8.65 -3.07 -14.47
C SER A 78 -10.08 -2.58 -14.19
N PRO A 79 -10.77 -2.00 -15.20
CA PRO A 79 -12.16 -1.62 -15.04
C PRO A 79 -13.02 -2.87 -14.80
N VAL A 80 -13.95 -2.78 -13.85
CA VAL A 80 -15.07 -3.70 -13.76
C VAL A 80 -16.19 -3.20 -14.68
N PRO A 81 -16.93 -4.09 -15.36
CA PRO A 81 -18.11 -3.71 -16.12
C PRO A 81 -19.11 -2.94 -15.25
N ARG A 82 -19.86 -2.01 -15.85
CA ARG A 82 -20.93 -1.31 -15.14
C ARG A 82 -22.16 -2.21 -15.03
N GLY A 83 -23.05 -1.93 -14.07
CA GLY A 83 -24.27 -2.73 -13.87
C GLY A 83 -25.23 -2.74 -15.07
N ASP A 84 -25.14 -1.74 -15.95
CA ASP A 84 -25.88 -1.61 -17.21
C ASP A 84 -25.14 -2.17 -18.44
N ASP A 85 -23.92 -2.68 -18.26
CA ASP A 85 -23.05 -3.14 -19.34
C ASP A 85 -23.61 -4.42 -19.99
N ARG A 86 -23.59 -4.45 -21.34
CA ARG A 86 -24.02 -5.62 -22.13
C ARG A 86 -23.19 -6.86 -21.81
N LEU A 87 -21.95 -6.68 -21.34
CA LEU A 87 -21.08 -7.77 -20.89
C LEU A 87 -21.59 -8.52 -19.65
N LEU A 88 -22.51 -7.93 -18.88
CA LEU A 88 -23.16 -8.57 -17.72
C LEU A 88 -24.54 -9.15 -18.05
N GLN A 89 -25.15 -8.79 -19.19
CA GLN A 89 -26.48 -9.24 -19.55
C GLN A 89 -26.48 -10.75 -19.85
N GLY A 90 -27.13 -11.53 -18.97
CA GLY A 90 -27.20 -12.98 -19.07
C GLY A 90 -26.10 -13.74 -18.30
N LYS A 91 -25.20 -13.06 -17.57
CA LYS A 91 -24.25 -13.73 -16.67
C LYS A 91 -24.93 -14.18 -15.38
N GLY A 92 -24.56 -15.37 -14.90
CA GLY A 92 -24.97 -15.86 -13.58
C GLY A 92 -24.28 -15.10 -12.44
N VAL A 93 -24.85 -15.19 -11.24
CA VAL A 93 -24.32 -14.55 -10.02
C VAL A 93 -22.88 -15.00 -9.74
N GLU A 94 -22.59 -16.28 -9.95
CA GLU A 94 -21.27 -16.89 -9.72
C GLU A 94 -20.18 -16.31 -10.64
N GLU A 95 -20.49 -16.02 -11.91
CA GLU A 95 -19.56 -15.37 -12.84
C GLU A 95 -19.31 -13.91 -12.45
N LEU A 96 -20.32 -13.22 -11.91
CA LEU A 96 -20.19 -11.85 -11.45
C LEU A 96 -19.30 -11.77 -10.20
N ASP A 97 -19.49 -12.69 -9.24
CA ASP A 97 -18.65 -12.78 -8.05
C ASP A 97 -17.19 -13.10 -8.39
N ALA A 98 -16.95 -14.00 -9.36
CA ALA A 98 -15.58 -14.28 -9.82
C ALA A 98 -14.87 -13.03 -10.36
N ILE A 99 -15.56 -12.20 -11.17
CA ILE A 99 -15.04 -10.93 -11.70
C ILE A 99 -14.77 -9.91 -10.58
N LEU A 100 -15.59 -9.89 -9.53
CA LEU A 100 -15.46 -8.96 -8.40
C LEU A 100 -14.38 -9.36 -7.38
N GLN A 101 -14.10 -10.67 -7.23
CA GLN A 101 -13.07 -11.18 -6.33
C GLN A 101 -11.67 -11.24 -6.99
N GLU A 102 -11.58 -11.21 -8.32
CA GLU A 102 -10.32 -11.26 -9.07
C GLU A 102 -9.30 -10.20 -8.55
N GLY A 103 -8.22 -10.69 -7.93
CA GLY A 103 -7.12 -9.90 -7.39
C GLY A 103 -7.49 -8.95 -6.24
N LYS A 104 -8.65 -9.14 -5.61
CA LYS A 104 -9.05 -8.39 -4.41
C LYS A 104 -8.16 -8.80 -3.24
N ALA A 105 -7.57 -7.82 -2.55
CA ALA A 105 -6.77 -8.08 -1.35
C ALA A 105 -7.63 -8.73 -0.25
N ASN A 106 -7.14 -9.82 0.34
CA ASN A 106 -7.70 -10.41 1.55
C ASN A 106 -6.78 -10.19 2.77
N HIS A 107 -7.28 -10.49 3.97
CA HIS A 107 -6.54 -10.25 5.21
C HIS A 107 -5.41 -11.28 5.43
N GLU A 108 -5.63 -12.53 5.04
CA GLU A 108 -4.74 -13.65 5.34
C GLU A 108 -3.47 -13.62 4.49
N GLU A 109 -3.58 -13.37 3.19
CA GLU A 109 -2.47 -13.11 2.27
C GLU A 109 -1.60 -11.94 2.75
N VAL A 110 -2.24 -10.86 3.24
CA VAL A 110 -1.53 -9.69 3.76
C VAL A 110 -0.75 -10.03 5.03
N LEU A 111 -1.29 -10.90 5.90
CA LEU A 111 -0.57 -11.40 7.07
C LEU A 111 0.57 -12.36 6.67
N GLU A 112 0.36 -13.23 5.68
CA GLU A 112 1.38 -14.20 5.23
C GLU A 112 2.55 -13.53 4.49
N ALA A 113 2.26 -12.62 3.56
CA ALA A 113 3.27 -11.75 2.96
C ALA A 113 4.01 -10.91 4.03
N GLY A 114 3.27 -10.46 5.04
CA GLY A 114 3.82 -9.81 6.24
C GLY A 114 4.83 -10.69 6.98
N ARG A 115 4.45 -11.93 7.32
CA ARG A 115 5.32 -12.92 7.99
C ARG A 115 6.56 -13.24 7.15
N SER A 116 6.37 -13.57 5.88
CA SER A 116 7.43 -13.95 4.95
C SER A 116 8.50 -12.85 4.77
N ALA A 117 8.10 -11.57 4.74
CA ALA A 117 9.02 -10.45 4.62
C ALA A 117 9.51 -9.85 5.95
N ALA A 118 8.99 -10.31 7.10
CA ALA A 118 9.31 -9.73 8.41
C ALA A 118 10.81 -9.81 8.75
N MET A 119 11.46 -10.94 8.45
CA MET A 119 12.90 -11.13 8.72
C MET A 119 13.76 -10.13 7.92
N ASP A 120 13.47 -9.97 6.63
CA ASP A 120 14.18 -9.05 5.73
C ASP A 120 13.90 -7.58 6.10
N MET A 121 12.70 -7.26 6.59
CA MET A 121 12.40 -5.96 7.19
C MET A 121 13.20 -5.71 8.48
N GLN A 122 13.31 -6.69 9.39
CA GLN A 122 14.08 -6.56 10.63
C GLN A 122 15.56 -6.32 10.35
N VAL A 123 16.16 -7.05 9.40
CA VAL A 123 17.55 -6.82 8.97
C VAL A 123 17.73 -5.40 8.42
N ARG A 124 16.80 -4.89 7.59
CA ARG A 124 16.87 -3.51 7.11
C ARG A 124 16.71 -2.47 8.21
N VAL A 125 15.86 -2.71 9.22
CA VAL A 125 15.74 -1.83 10.40
C VAL A 125 17.06 -1.75 11.16
N GLN A 126 17.73 -2.89 11.36
CA GLN A 126 19.02 -2.97 12.08
C GLN A 126 20.18 -2.28 11.35
N MET A 127 20.08 -2.10 10.02
CA MET A 127 21.05 -1.34 9.20
C MET A 127 20.80 0.17 9.18
N ILE A 128 19.79 0.69 9.89
CA ILE A 128 19.57 2.14 10.01
C ILE A 128 20.54 2.70 11.06
N PRO A 129 21.34 3.74 10.74
CA PRO A 129 22.22 4.35 11.71
C PRO A 129 21.40 4.96 12.86
N PRO A 130 21.83 4.87 14.13
CA PRO A 130 21.05 5.33 15.27
C PRO A 130 20.72 6.84 15.24
N ILE A 131 21.47 7.65 14.48
CA ILE A 131 21.18 9.07 14.22
C ILE A 131 19.84 9.29 13.47
N MET A 132 19.33 8.29 12.75
CA MET A 132 18.03 8.32 12.06
C MET A 132 16.86 7.78 12.90
N VAL A 133 17.11 7.22 14.08
CA VAL A 133 16.06 6.71 14.98
C VAL A 133 15.89 7.71 16.13
N VAL A 134 14.72 8.34 16.18
CA VAL A 134 14.29 9.26 17.25
C VAL A 134 13.09 8.65 17.96
#